data_AF-A0A9X2HX82-F1
#
_entry.id   AF-A0A9X2HX82-F1
#
_cell.length_a   1.000
_cell.length_b   1.000
_cell.length_c   1.000
_cell.angle_alpha   90.00
_cell.angle_beta   90.00
_cell.angle_gamma   90.00
#
_symmetry.space_group_name_H-M   'P 1'
#
loop_
_entity.id
_entity.type
_entity.pdbx_description
1 polymer ?
#
loop_
_entity_poly.entity_id
_entity_poly.type
_entity_poly.pdbx_seq_one_letter_code
_entity_poly.pdbx_strand_id
1 'polypeptide(L)' 'MDVGSVVNQSLIGMQSSRAEITQSAQQINQAAAGDTSQSLAEPLVNMQVQQQVFDSSARVLETANETMGTLLDIKA' A
#
# COMPACT_ATOMS: atom_id res chain seq x y z
N MET A 1 0.99 -21.58 7.73
CA MET A 1 0.80 -20.14 7.44
C MET A 1 -0.26 -19.66 8.40
N ASP A 2 0.08 -18.74 9.31
CA ASP A 2 -0.84 -18.23 10.32
C ASP A 2 -1.49 -16.93 9.83
N VAL A 3 -2.80 -16.77 10.04
CA VAL A 3 -3.56 -15.57 9.63
C VAL A 3 -2.97 -14.32 10.28
N GLY A 4 -2.45 -14.43 11.52
CA GLY A 4 -1.75 -13.33 12.18
C GLY A 4 -0.52 -12.84 11.42
N SER A 5 0.24 -13.76 10.81
CA SER A 5 1.45 -13.42 10.05
C SER A 5 1.14 -12.70 8.72
N VAL A 6 0.07 -13.07 8.02
CA VAL A 6 -0.34 -12.40 6.77
C VAL A 6 -0.99 -11.04 7.03
N VAL A 7 -1.74 -10.89 8.13
CA VAL A 7 -2.26 -9.59 8.57
C VAL A 7 -1.11 -8.62 8.88
N ASN A 8 -0.12 -9.07 9.66
CA ASN A 8 1.04 -8.24 9.98
C ASN A 8 1.83 -7.83 8.72
N GLN A 9 2.05 -8.78 7.79
CA GLN A 9 2.74 -8.51 6.53
C GLN A 9 1.96 -7.51 5.65
N SER A 10 0.63 -7.62 5.62
CA SER A 10 -0.23 -6.69 4.87
C SER A 10 -0.16 -5.28 5.45
N LEU A 11 -0.14 -5.17 6.78
CA LEU A 11 -0.03 -3.90 7.49
C LEU A 11 1.33 -3.24 7.23
N ILE A 12 2.42 -4.02 7.24
CA ILE A 12 3.77 -3.56 6.87
C ILE A 12 3.79 -3.06 5.42
N GLY A 13 3.23 -3.81 4.47
CA GLY A 13 3.18 -3.42 3.06
C GLY A 13 2.38 -2.14 2.81
N MET A 14 1.28 -1.96 3.54
CA MET A 14 0.52 -0.72 3.52
C MET A 14 1.31 0.47 4.10
N GLN A 15 2.00 0.26 5.24
CA GLN A 15 2.80 1.31 5.86
C GLN A 15 3.98 1.75 4.98
N SER A 16 4.70 0.79 4.39
CA SER A 16 5.82 1.10 3.48
C SER A 16 5.33 1.83 2.24
N SER A 17 4.23 1.38 1.63
CA SER A 17 3.63 2.05 0.47
C SER A 17 3.22 3.49 0.79
N ARG A 18 2.63 3.74 1.96
CA ARG A 18 2.26 5.11 2.37
C ARG A 18 3.46 6.04 2.50
N ALA A 19 4.58 5.55 3.03
CA ALA A 19 5.80 6.33 3.12
C ALA A 19 6.31 6.71 1.71
N GLU A 20 6.37 5.73 0.80
CA GLU A 20 6.80 5.94 -0.58
C GLU A 20 5.87 6.87 -1.37
N ILE A 21 4.54 6.73 -1.22
CA ILE A 21 3.55 7.64 -1.83
C ILE A 21 3.77 9.07 -1.34
N THR A 22 4.02 9.26 -0.03
CA THR A 22 4.26 10.59 0.55
C THR A 22 5.54 11.20 0.01
N GLN A 23 6.60 10.39 -0.13
CA GLN A 23 7.87 10.82 -0.71
C GLN A 23 7.72 11.19 -2.20
N SER A 24 7.02 10.37 -2.98
CA SER A 24 6.73 10.69 -4.38
C SER A 24 5.85 11.94 -4.52
N ALA A 25 4.89 12.16 -3.63
CA ALA A 25 4.10 13.39 -3.60
C ALA A 25 4.98 14.63 -3.34
N GLN A 26 5.95 14.53 -2.42
CA GLN A 26 6.92 15.60 -2.17
C GLN A 26 7.80 15.86 -3.39
N GLN A 27 8.26 14.82 -4.09
CA GLN A 27 9.05 14.96 -5.32
C GLN A 27 8.24 15.64 -6.43
N ILE A 28 6.97 15.29 -6.60
CA ILE A 28 6.05 15.94 -7.56
C ILE A 28 5.91 17.44 -7.22
N ASN A 29 5.68 17.78 -5.94
CA ASN A 29 5.55 19.18 -5.52
C ASN A 29 6.83 19.99 -5.75
N GLN A 30 8.00 19.39 -5.51
CA GLN A 30 9.30 20.03 -5.74
C GLN A 30 9.55 20.28 -7.24
N ALA A 31 9.29 19.27 -8.08
CA ALA A 31 9.41 19.41 -9.53
C ALA A 31 8.42 20.45 -10.09
N ALA A 32 7.20 20.54 -9.53
CA ALA A 32 6.23 21.58 -9.88
C ALA A 32 6.64 22.99 -9.44
N ALA A 33 7.46 23.12 -8.39
CA ALA A 33 7.84 24.39 -7.77
C ALA A 33 9.04 25.12 -8.43
N GLY A 34 9.68 24.55 -9.45
CA GLY A 34 10.67 25.30 -10.24
C GLY A 34 11.86 24.52 -10.81
N ASP A 35 12.00 23.22 -10.51
CA ASP A 35 13.07 22.41 -11.12
C ASP A 35 12.53 21.60 -12.30
N THR A 36 12.30 22.29 -13.42
CA THR A 36 11.78 21.75 -14.69
C THR A 36 12.69 20.69 -15.33
N SER A 37 13.87 20.41 -14.74
CA SER A 37 14.81 19.39 -15.21
C SER A 37 14.50 17.99 -14.66
N GLN A 38 13.69 17.88 -13.59
CA GLN A 38 13.25 16.59 -13.06
C GLN A 38 11.96 16.13 -13.76
N SER A 39 12.03 14.99 -14.44
CA SER A 39 10.88 14.36 -15.07
C SER A 39 9.84 13.95 -14.02
N LEU A 40 8.62 14.48 -14.13
CA LEU A 40 7.47 14.08 -13.29
C LEU A 40 7.05 12.62 -13.53
N ALA A 41 7.47 11.99 -14.64
CA ALA A 41 7.03 10.65 -14.99
C ALA A 41 7.46 9.61 -13.95
N GLU A 42 8.67 9.69 -13.44
CA GLU A 42 9.22 8.73 -12.47
C GLU A 42 8.48 8.75 -11.12
N PRO A 43 8.28 9.90 -10.45
CA PRO A 43 7.54 9.92 -9.19
C PRO A 43 6.04 9.62 -9.37
N LEU A 44 5.44 9.93 -10.52
CA LEU A 44 4.05 9.55 -10.81
C LEU A 44 3.89 8.04 -11.00
N VAL A 45 4.81 7.40 -11.74
CA VAL A 45 4.82 5.94 -11.90
C VAL A 45 5.09 5.25 -10.57
N ASN A 46 6.04 5.74 -9.77
CA ASN A 46 6.30 5.19 -8.45
C ASN A 46 5.06 5.29 -7.55
N MET A 47 4.37 6.43 -7.54
CA MET A 47 3.12 6.60 -6.78
C MET A 47 2.07 5.57 -7.19
N GLN A 48 1.89 5.32 -8.50
CA GLN A 48 0.94 4.33 -9.00
C GLN A 48 1.30 2.91 -8.59
N VAL A 49 2.58 2.53 -8.69
CA VAL A 49 3.08 1.21 -8.27
C VAL A 49 2.83 1.00 -6.79
N GLN A 50 3.14 2.01 -5.97
CA GLN A 50 2.95 1.91 -4.53
C GLN A 50 1.47 1.84 -4.14
N GLN A 51 0.60 2.58 -4.84
CA GLN A 51 -0.84 2.47 -4.65
C GLN A 51 -1.35 1.04 -4.95
N GLN A 52 -0.85 0.41 -6.01
CA GLN A 52 -1.19 -0.99 -6.31
C GLN A 52 -0.72 -1.96 -5.22
N VAL A 53 0.46 -1.74 -4.63
CA VAL A 53 0.98 -2.54 -3.50
C VAL A 53 0.11 -2.35 -2.25
N PHE A 54 -0.34 -1.12 -1.99
CA PHE A 54 -1.26 -0.82 -0.90
C PHE A 54 -2.59 -1.55 -1.08
N ASP A 55 -3.20 -1.43 -2.25
CA ASP A 55 -4.50 -2.06 -2.57
C ASP A 55 -4.41 -3.59 -2.50
N SER A 56 -3.31 -4.16 -2.98
CA SER A 56 -3.07 -5.60 -2.91
C SER A 56 -2.97 -6.06 -1.45
N SER A 57 -2.27 -5.31 -0.60
CA SER A 57 -2.16 -5.60 0.82
C SER A 57 -3.50 -5.44 1.55
N ALA A 58 -4.30 -4.44 1.17
CA ALA A 58 -5.65 -4.25 1.69
C ALA A 58 -6.57 -5.43 1.34
N ARG A 59 -6.51 -5.95 0.11
CA ARG A 59 -7.26 -7.15 -0.31
C ARG A 59 -6.87 -8.41 0.46
N VAL A 60 -5.57 -8.59 0.73
CA VAL A 60 -5.10 -9.73 1.56
C VAL A 60 -5.65 -9.62 2.97
N LEU A 61 -5.62 -8.41 3.55
CA LEU A 61 -6.19 -8.15 4.88
C LEU A 61 -7.71 -8.40 4.92
N GLU A 62 -8.44 -7.97 3.90
CA GLU A 62 -9.87 -8.21 3.75
C GLU A 62 -10.18 -9.71 3.67
N THR A 63 -9.49 -10.44 2.80
CA THR A 63 -9.66 -11.91 2.65
C THR A 63 -9.34 -12.64 3.96
N ALA A 64 -8.29 -12.21 4.67
CA ALA A 64 -7.94 -12.76 5.98
C ALA A 64 -9.06 -12.53 7.00
N ASN A 65 -9.64 -11.32 7.03
CA ASN A 65 -10.75 -10.98 7.92
C ASN A 65 -12.02 -11.77 7.59
N GLU A 66 -12.38 -11.92 6.32
CA GLU A 66 -13.51 -12.75 5.88
C GLU A 66 -13.31 -14.23 6.26
N THR A 67 -12.10 -14.75 6.08
CA THR A 67 -11.75 -16.12 6.48
C THR A 67 -11.87 -16.30 7.99
N MET A 68 -11.43 -15.32 8.78
CA MET A 68 -11.62 -15.36 10.23
C MET A 68 -13.10 -15.31 10.63
N GLY A 69 -13.89 -14.44 9.99
CA GLY A 69 -15.32 -14.33 10.22
C GLY A 69 -16.06 -15.64 9.93
N THR A 70 -15.77 -16.27 8.78
CA THR A 70 -16.37 -17.56 8.42
C THR A 70 -15.94 -18.70 9.35
N LEU A 71 -14.68 -18.72 9.80
CA LEU A 71 -14.21 -19.69 10.81
C LEU A 71 -14.87 -19.50 12.18
N LEU A 72 -15.19 -18.27 12.56
CA LEU A 72 -15.94 -17.98 13.79
C LEU A 72 -17.40 -18.44 13.66
N ASP A 73 -18.03 -18.18 12.51
CA ASP A 73 -19.42 -18.55 12.24
C ASP A 73 -19.63 -20.07 12.25
N ILE A 74 -18.66 -20.86 11.76
CA ILE A 74 -18.70 -22.33 11.80
C ILE A 74 -18.53 -22.88 13.24
N LYS A 75 -17.84 -22.15 14.12
CA LYS A 75 -17.56 -22.60 15.50
C LYS A 75 -18.63 -22.19 16.51
N ALA A 76 -19.43 -21.17 16.20
CA ALA A 76 -20.54 -20.69 17.02
C ALA A 76 -21.74 -21.65 16.94
#